data_AF-A0A4U9D649-F1
#
_entry.id   AF-A0A4U9D649-F1
#
_cell.length_a   1.000
_cell.length_b   1.000
_cell.length_c   1.000
_cell.angle_alpha   90.00
_cell.angle_beta   90.00
_cell.angle_gamma   90.00
#
_symmetry.space_group_name_H-M   'P 1'
#
loop_
_entity.id
_entity.type
_entity.pdbx_description
1 polymer ?
#
loop_
_entity_poly.entity_id
_entity_poly.type
_entity_poly.pdbx_seq_one_letter_code
_entity_poly.pdbx_strand_id
1 'polypeptide(L)' 'MKGEVTEGITMRTALFYNSYKNFIAYSRYTRSGNPDRFTNVPSNIYTIYQAENRDKAYIYGGEISAKFNLAPGLKRLTA' A
#
# COMPACT_ATOMS: atom_id res chain seq x y z
N MET A 1 5.41 14.33 -21.13
CA MET A 1 4.55 15.20 -20.29
C MET A 1 4.38 16.51 -21.04
N LYS A 2 3.14 16.98 -21.25
CA LYS A 2 2.86 18.30 -21.87
C LYS A 2 2.40 19.24 -20.76
N GLY A 3 3.05 20.38 -20.64
CA GLY A 3 2.77 21.42 -19.66
C GLY A 3 4.05 22.23 -19.37
N GLU A 4 3.98 23.55 -19.49
CA GLU A 4 5.08 24.43 -19.08
C GLU A 4 5.10 24.53 -17.56
N VAL A 5 6.25 24.28 -16.94
CA VAL A 5 6.42 24.45 -15.50
C VAL A 5 6.41 25.95 -15.22
N THR A 6 5.31 26.46 -14.66
CA THR A 6 5.24 27.85 -14.21
C THR A 6 6.22 28.09 -13.06
N GLU A 7 6.87 29.25 -13.08
CA GLU A 7 7.74 29.70 -12.00
C GLU A 7 7.01 29.66 -10.65
N GLY A 8 7.66 29.13 -9.61
CA GLY A 8 7.04 28.91 -8.30
C GLY A 8 6.38 27.54 -8.10
N ILE A 9 6.28 26.69 -9.13
CA ILE A 9 5.80 25.30 -8.98
C ILE A 9 6.99 24.32 -9.00
N THR A 10 7.13 23.50 -7.95
CA THR A 10 8.05 22.36 -7.93
C THR A 10 7.28 21.07 -8.11
N MET A 11 7.59 20.32 -9.16
CA MET A 11 6.99 19.01 -9.41
C MET A 11 8.04 17.91 -9.12
N ARG A 12 7.62 16.84 -8.43
CA ARG A 12 8.46 15.66 -8.20
C ARG A 12 7.69 14.43 -8.65
N THR A 13 8.41 13.54 -9.30
CA THR A 13 7.90 12.25 -9.75
C THR A 13 8.89 11.16 -9.39
N ALA A 14 8.39 10.03 -8.90
CA ALA A 14 9.20 8.86 -8.62
C ALA A 14 8.49 7.61 -9.15
N LEU A 15 9.27 6.63 -9.60
CA LEU A 15 8.80 5.28 -9.91
C LEU A 15 9.54 4.32 -9.00
N PHE A 16 8.85 3.30 -8.50
CA PHE A 16 9.45 2.29 -7.64
C PHE A 16 9.00 0.89 -8.03
N TYR A 17 9.92 -0.07 -7.83
CA TYR A 17 9.69 -1.50 -8.00
C TYR A 17 10.47 -2.24 -6.93
N ASN A 18 9.75 -2.90 -6.03
CA ASN A 18 10.32 -3.66 -4.92
C ASN A 18 9.89 -5.13 -5.03
N SER A 19 10.88 -6.03 -5.04
CA SER A 19 10.67 -7.47 -4.96
C SER A 19 10.98 -7.96 -3.56
N TYR A 20 10.01 -8.64 -2.95
CA TYR A 20 10.18 -9.27 -1.65
C TYR A 20 10.18 -10.79 -1.81
N LYS A 21 11.16 -11.44 -1.17
CA LYS A 21 11.16 -12.88 -0.94
C LYS A 21 10.59 -13.15 0.44
N ASN A 22 9.76 -14.19 0.58
CA ASN A 22 9.14 -14.57 1.85
C ASN A 22 8.30 -13.44 2.47
N PHE A 23 7.43 -12.83 1.66
CA PHE A 23 6.56 -11.76 2.15
C PHE A 23 5.50 -12.35 3.09
N ILE A 24 5.38 -11.80 4.31
CA ILE A 24 4.40 -12.28 5.28
C ILE A 24 3.00 -11.81 4.88
N ALA A 25 2.12 -12.75 4.55
CA ALA A 25 0.72 -12.49 4.24
C ALA A 25 -0.19 -13.40 5.09
N TYR A 26 -1.41 -12.94 5.34
CA TYR A 26 -2.42 -13.76 6.02
C TYR A 26 -3.17 -14.62 5.02
N SER A 27 -3.13 -15.94 5.23
CA SER A 27 -3.95 -16.91 4.52
C SER A 27 -5.18 -17.25 5.34
N ARG A 28 -6.35 -17.30 4.69
CA ARG A 28 -7.60 -17.76 5.29
C ARG A 28 -7.75 -19.26 5.09
N TYR A 29 -7.94 -20.01 6.17
CA TYR A 29 -8.16 -21.45 6.15
C TYR A 29 -9.54 -21.80 6.71
N THR A 30 -10.18 -22.82 6.13
CA THR A 30 -11.45 -23.37 6.63
C THR A 30 -11.23 -24.76 7.22
N ARG A 31 -11.98 -25.10 8.28
CA ARG A 31 -11.81 -26.39 8.97
C ARG A 31 -12.05 -27.58 8.05
N SER A 32 -13.04 -27.50 7.15
CA SER A 32 -13.34 -28.56 6.19
C SER A 32 -12.28 -28.72 5.10
N GLY A 33 -11.63 -27.63 4.68
CA GLY A 33 -10.59 -27.66 3.66
C GLY A 33 -9.19 -27.97 4.21
N ASN A 34 -8.96 -27.74 5.50
CA ASN A 34 -7.63 -27.83 6.12
C ASN A 34 -7.69 -28.40 7.55
N PRO A 35 -8.23 -29.61 7.77
CA PRO A 35 -8.48 -30.16 9.10
C PRO A 35 -7.21 -30.20 9.98
N ASP A 36 -6.05 -30.46 9.40
CA ASP A 36 -4.76 -30.54 10.11
C ASP A 36 -4.38 -29.23 10.80
N ARG A 37 -4.78 -28.09 10.23
CA ARG A 37 -4.52 -26.76 10.81
C ARG A 37 -5.44 -26.43 11.99
N PHE A 38 -6.42 -27.28 12.25
CA PHE A 38 -7.43 -27.09 13.29
C PHE A 38 -7.35 -28.15 14.40
N THR A 39 -6.27 -28.92 14.46
CA THR A 39 -6.01 -29.97 15.47
C THR A 39 -6.03 -29.44 16.91
N ASN A 40 -5.46 -28.25 17.14
CA ASN A 40 -5.44 -27.56 18.44
C ASN A 40 -6.43 -26.38 18.51
N VAL A 41 -7.38 -26.31 17.58
CA VAL A 41 -8.37 -25.23 17.51
C VAL A 41 -9.70 -25.76 18.06
N PRO A 42 -10.40 -25.03 18.95
CA PRO A 42 -11.73 -25.41 19.43
C PRO A 42 -12.73 -25.69 18.30
N SER A 43 -13.62 -26.66 18.49
CA SER A 43 -14.53 -27.17 17.45
C SER A 43 -15.55 -26.15 16.95
N ASN A 44 -15.86 -25.12 17.75
CA ASN A 44 -16.74 -24.03 17.38
C ASN A 44 -16.09 -22.99 16.44
N ILE A 45 -14.78 -23.09 16.16
CA ILE A 45 -14.07 -22.20 15.23
C ILE A 45 -13.87 -22.91 13.88
N TYR A 46 -14.39 -22.28 12.83
CA TYR A 46 -14.44 -22.84 11.47
C TYR A 46 -13.55 -22.10 10.46
N THR A 47 -13.04 -20.92 10.81
CA THR A 47 -12.13 -20.14 9.98
C THR A 47 -10.99 -19.64 10.86
N ILE A 48 -9.76 -19.78 10.37
CA ILE A 48 -8.57 -19.21 11.00
C ILE A 48 -7.78 -18.42 9.96
N TYR A 49 -7.09 -17.38 10.41
CA TYR A 49 -6.13 -16.62 9.61
C TYR A 49 -4.74 -16.87 10.16
N GLN A 50 -3.80 -17.28 9.31
CA GLN A 50 -2.41 -17.53 9.70
C GLN A 50 -1.47 -16.70 8.84
N ALA A 51 -0.50 -16.07 9.49
CA ALA A 51 0.58 -15.36 8.82
C ALA A 51 1.56 -16.39 8.24
N GLU A 52 1.84 -16.29 6.94
CA GLU A 52 2.68 -17.24 6.23
C GLU A 52 3.63 -16.50 5.29
N ASN A 53 4.81 -17.08 5.09
CA ASN A 53 5.72 -16.65 4.04
C ASN A 53 5.10 -16.99 2.68
N ARG A 54 4.78 -15.99 1.88
CA ARG A 54 4.52 -16.17 0.45
C ARG A 54 5.82 -16.14 -0.34
N ASP A 55 5.91 -16.97 -1.36
CA ASP A 55 7.11 -17.15 -2.17
C ASP A 55 7.68 -15.84 -2.71
N LYS A 56 6.84 -15.00 -3.32
CA LYS A 56 7.22 -13.70 -3.89
C LYS A 56 6.09 -12.70 -3.79
N ALA A 57 6.43 -11.46 -3.45
CA ALA A 57 5.52 -10.32 -3.58
C ALA A 57 6.21 -9.19 -4.34
N TYR A 58 5.43 -8.49 -5.17
CA TYR A 58 5.90 -7.39 -5.99
C TYR A 58 5.09 -6.15 -5.66
N ILE A 59 5.77 -5.10 -5.22
CA ILE A 59 5.17 -3.79 -4.98
C ILE A 59 5.78 -2.83 -6.01
N TYR A 60 4.94 -2.29 -6.88
CA TYR A 60 5.36 -1.32 -7.89
C TYR A 60 4.36 -0.18 -7.94
N GLY A 61 4.84 0.99 -8.33
CA GLY A 61 4.00 2.17 -8.38
C GLY A 61 4.78 3.42 -8.76
N GLY A 62 4.04 4.53 -8.79
CA GLY A 62 4.61 5.84 -9.04
C GLY A 62 4.00 6.86 -8.10
N GLU A 63 4.81 7.84 -7.74
CA GLU A 63 4.40 8.99 -6.96
C GLU A 63 4.57 10.25 -7.78
N ILE A 64 3.60 11.15 -7.66
CA ILE A 64 3.60 12.49 -8.25
C ILE A 64 3.23 13.48 -7.16
N SER A 65 4.04 14.51 -6.99
CA SER A 65 3.76 15.60 -6.05
C SER A 65 4.04 16.94 -6.70
N ALA A 66 3.22 17.92 -6.36
CA ALA A 66 3.39 19.30 -6.77
C ALA A 66 3.40 20.18 -5.53
N LYS A 67 4.39 21.06 -5.43
CA LYS A 67 4.49 22.09 -4.40
C LYS A 67 4.35 23.45 -5.07
N PHE A 68 3.40 24.24 -4.58
CA PHE A 68 3.18 25.61 -5.02
C PHE A 68 3.85 26.55 -4.02
N ASN A 69 4.86 27.28 -4.45
CA ASN A 69 5.49 28.35 -3.68
C ASN A 69 4.72 29.64 -3.95
N LEU A 70 3.61 29.83 -3.23
CA LEU A 70 2.83 31.07 -3.27
C LEU A 70 3.63 32.16 -2.53
N ALA A 71 3.69 33.37 -3.11
CA ALA A 71 4.37 34.50 -2.49
C ALA A 71 3.79 34.80 -1.08
N PRO A 72 4.54 35.50 -0.18
CA PRO A 72 4.12 35.80 1.20
C PRO A 72 2.81 36.60 1.38
N GLY A 73 2.11 36.95 0.29
CA GLY A 73 0.95 37.84 0.28
C GLY A 73 -0.40 37.18 0.01
N LEU A 74 -0.56 35.87 0.22
CA LEU A 74 -1.85 35.20 0.01
C LEU A 74 -2.89 35.70 1.04
N LYS A 75 -3.63 36.75 0.68
CA LYS A 75 -4.72 37.28 1.51
C LYS A 75 -5.97 36.44 1.30
N ARG A 76 -6.46 35.84 2.39
CA ARG A 76 -7.80 35.28 2.50
C ARG A 76 -8.81 36.42 2.25
N LEU A 77 -9.57 36.33 1.17
CA LEU A 77 -10.74 37.19 0.97
C LEU A 77 -11.86 36.65 1.86
N THR A 78 -12.22 37.41 2.89
CA THR A 78 -13.50 37.26 3.60
C THR A 78 -14.55 38.08 2.87
N ALA A 79 -15.66 37.41 2.52
CA ALA A 79 -16.86 38.01 1.96
C ALA A 79 -17.58 38.89 2.99
#